data_AF-A0A8J4XI10-F1
#
_entry.id   AF-A0A8J4XI10-F1
#
_cell.length_a   1.000
_cell.length_b   1.000
_cell.length_c   1.000
_cell.angle_alpha   90.00
_cell.angle_beta   90.00
_cell.angle_gamma   90.00
#
_symmetry.space_group_name_H-M   'P 1'
#
loop_
_entity.id
_entity.type
_entity.pdbx_description
1 polymer ?
#
loop_
_entity_poly.entity_id
_entity_poly.type
_entity_poly.pdbx_seq_one_letter_code
_entity_poly.pdbx_strand_id
1 'polypeptide(L)'
;MRGLMMGRFQPFHLGHLDLAKQILEQCDEVIIAVTSAQFNYLEKDPFTSGERIEMIHNSLKDENLDLKKCFVISLENQFNVATWASYLKSALPHFDKVYSGNDYVSMLLSDSGIKVAKPKFLDRNQFNATKIRSMIKSDENWKDSVPNAVYEFLTKINAKNRLSVISKSDTNPTKH
;
A
#
# COMPACT_ATOMS: atom_id res chain seq x y z
N MET A 1 -15.36 -13.91 -7.51
CA MET A 1 -14.78 -13.73 -6.16
C MET A 1 -13.72 -12.65 -6.22
N ARG A 2 -13.82 -11.62 -5.37
CA ARG A 2 -12.93 -10.47 -5.35
C ARG A 2 -12.17 -10.39 -4.02
N GLY A 3 -10.83 -10.35 -4.11
CA GLY A 3 -9.95 -10.22 -2.96
C GLY A 3 -9.59 -8.76 -2.68
N LEU A 4 -9.48 -8.40 -1.40
CA LEU A 4 -9.08 -7.06 -0.96
C LEU A 4 -7.72 -7.13 -0.26
N MET A 5 -6.76 -6.33 -0.74
CA MET A 5 -5.56 -5.96 0.01
C MET A 5 -5.58 -4.47 0.34
N MET A 6 -5.09 -4.14 1.53
CA MET A 6 -5.06 -2.76 2.04
C MET A 6 -3.65 -2.41 2.47
N GLY A 7 -3.22 -1.19 2.15
CA GLY A 7 -1.91 -0.72 2.55
C GLY A 7 -1.75 0.77 2.35
N ARG A 8 -0.79 1.36 3.08
CA ARG A 8 -0.41 2.76 2.89
C ARG A 8 0.42 2.94 1.62
N PHE A 9 1.19 1.92 1.24
CA PHE A 9 2.04 1.88 0.04
C PHE A 9 3.01 3.08 -0.05
N GLN A 10 3.85 3.26 0.98
CA GLN A 10 4.76 4.41 1.14
C GLN A 10 6.26 4.04 1.05
N PRO A 11 6.78 3.53 -0.08
CA PRO A 11 6.13 3.36 -1.38
C PRO A 11 5.52 1.96 -1.58
N PHE A 12 4.93 1.71 -2.76
CA PHE A 12 4.64 0.36 -3.25
C PHE A 12 5.95 -0.40 -3.49
N HIS A 13 6.00 -1.71 -3.24
CA HIS A 13 7.24 -2.50 -3.27
C HIS A 13 6.97 -3.94 -3.69
N LEU A 14 8.02 -4.73 -3.96
CA LEU A 14 7.86 -6.07 -4.54
C LEU A 14 7.04 -7.02 -3.68
N GLY A 15 7.14 -6.94 -2.34
CA GLY A 15 6.27 -7.70 -1.45
C GLY A 15 4.77 -7.38 -1.58
N HIS A 16 4.41 -6.15 -1.99
CA HIS A 16 3.01 -5.79 -2.26
C HIS A 16 2.55 -6.30 -3.64
N LEU A 17 3.42 -6.22 -4.65
CA LEU A 17 3.16 -6.76 -5.98
C LEU A 17 2.95 -8.28 -5.92
N ASP A 18 3.79 -8.98 -5.17
CA ASP A 18 3.67 -10.41 -4.93
C ASP A 18 2.31 -10.76 -4.27
N LEU A 19 1.88 -9.97 -3.29
CA LEU A 19 0.54 -10.14 -2.71
C LEU A 19 -0.58 -9.94 -3.75
N ALA A 20 -0.49 -8.92 -4.61
CA ALA A 20 -1.49 -8.72 -5.66
C ALA A 20 -1.56 -9.93 -6.61
N LYS A 21 -0.40 -10.50 -6.99
CA LYS A 21 -0.31 -11.72 -7.80
C LYS A 21 -0.93 -12.93 -7.09
N GLN A 22 -0.59 -13.15 -5.82
CA GLN A 22 -1.19 -14.22 -5.00
C GLN A 22 -2.72 -14.12 -4.91
N ILE A 23 -3.27 -12.90 -4.85
CA ILE A 23 -4.72 -12.70 -4.83
C ILE A 23 -5.31 -13.06 -6.20
N LEU A 24 -4.72 -12.63 -7.30
CA LEU A 24 -5.18 -12.96 -8.66
C LEU A 24 -5.05 -14.45 -9.01
N GLU A 25 -4.20 -15.20 -8.31
CA GLU A 25 -4.17 -16.68 -8.40
C GLU A 25 -5.34 -17.35 -7.68
N GLN A 26 -5.93 -16.68 -6.68
CA GLN A 26 -6.95 -17.24 -5.80
C GLN A 26 -8.34 -16.62 -6.02
N CYS A 27 -8.43 -15.47 -6.68
CA CYS A 27 -9.62 -14.65 -6.88
C CYS A 27 -9.67 -14.16 -8.32
N ASP A 28 -10.88 -13.89 -8.82
CA ASP A 28 -11.07 -13.39 -10.19
C ASP A 28 -10.57 -11.95 -10.37
N GLU A 29 -10.63 -11.17 -9.29
CA GLU A 29 -10.30 -9.75 -9.27
C GLU A 29 -9.63 -9.36 -7.93
N VAL A 30 -8.79 -8.33 -7.95
CA VAL A 30 -8.13 -7.74 -6.79
C VAL A 30 -8.51 -6.27 -6.62
N ILE A 31 -8.85 -5.90 -5.38
CA ILE A 31 -8.92 -4.51 -4.94
C ILE A 31 -7.66 -4.20 -4.13
N ILE A 32 -6.93 -3.18 -4.56
CA ILE A 32 -5.77 -2.61 -3.90
C ILE A 32 -6.21 -1.27 -3.30
N ALA A 33 -6.57 -1.30 -2.02
CA ALA A 33 -7.04 -0.12 -1.31
C ALA A 33 -5.87 0.66 -0.70
N VAL A 34 -5.59 1.85 -1.25
CA VAL A 34 -4.59 2.80 -0.78
C VAL A 34 -5.14 3.51 0.45
N THR A 35 -4.82 3.00 1.64
CA THR A 35 -5.31 3.55 2.90
C THR A 35 -4.47 4.74 3.36
N SER A 36 -4.98 5.49 4.35
CA SER A 36 -4.34 6.72 4.82
C SER A 36 -4.10 7.71 3.66
N ALA A 37 -5.09 7.84 2.78
CA ALA A 37 -5.01 8.68 1.58
C ALA A 37 -4.71 10.15 1.91
N GLN A 38 -5.20 10.64 3.05
CA GLN A 38 -5.04 12.02 3.50
C GLN A 38 -3.63 12.35 3.99
N PHE A 39 -2.81 11.37 4.37
CA PHE A 39 -1.44 11.63 4.86
C PHE A 39 -0.43 11.66 3.73
N ASN A 40 0.36 12.73 3.70
CA ASN A 40 1.36 13.03 2.69
C ASN A 40 2.38 14.05 3.25
N TYR A 41 3.59 14.12 2.68
CA TYR A 41 4.69 14.96 3.18
C TYR A 41 5.03 14.79 4.67
N LEU A 42 4.78 13.59 5.23
CA LEU A 42 5.19 13.19 6.58
C LEU A 42 6.30 12.14 6.51
N GLU A 43 7.13 12.02 7.54
CA GLU A 43 8.23 11.02 7.57
C GLU A 43 7.72 9.58 7.33
N LYS A 44 6.57 9.27 7.92
CA LYS A 44 5.92 7.96 7.81
C LYS A 44 5.09 7.79 6.54
N ASP A 45 4.67 8.89 5.92
CA ASP A 45 3.74 8.97 4.80
C ASP A 45 4.16 10.12 3.85
N PRO A 46 5.27 9.96 3.11
CA PRO A 46 5.86 11.04 2.31
C PRO A 46 5.20 11.27 0.95
N PHE A 47 4.48 10.27 0.42
CA PHE A 47 3.87 10.31 -0.90
C PHE A 47 2.35 10.52 -0.81
N THR A 48 1.81 11.31 -1.72
CA THR A 48 0.38 11.59 -1.82
C THR A 48 -0.40 10.35 -2.28
N SER A 49 -1.73 10.38 -2.15
CA SER A 49 -2.57 9.29 -2.67
C SER A 49 -2.42 9.12 -4.19
N GLY A 50 -2.38 10.22 -4.96
CA GLY A 50 -2.24 10.19 -6.41
C GLY A 50 -0.91 9.55 -6.85
N GLU A 51 0.20 9.94 -6.23
CA GLU A 51 1.52 9.35 -6.48
C GLU A 51 1.53 7.84 -6.21
N ARG A 52 0.87 7.40 -5.13
CA ARG A 52 0.77 5.99 -4.79
C ARG A 52 -0.08 5.20 -5.77
N ILE A 53 -1.21 5.75 -6.21
CA ILE A 53 -2.05 5.14 -7.24
C ILE A 53 -1.26 4.99 -8.55
N GLU A 54 -0.54 6.02 -8.99
CA GLU A 54 0.27 5.98 -10.20
C GLU A 54 1.39 4.92 -10.11
N MET A 55 2.11 4.89 -8.99
CA MET A 55 3.12 3.86 -8.71
C MET A 55 2.54 2.45 -8.82
N ILE A 56 1.37 2.20 -8.21
CA ILE A 56 0.70 0.89 -8.24
C ILE A 56 0.26 0.57 -9.66
N HIS A 57 -0.51 1.46 -10.30
CA HIS A 57 -1.09 1.23 -11.63
C HIS A 57 -0.01 0.90 -12.67
N ASN A 58 1.07 1.68 -12.71
CA ASN A 58 2.17 1.43 -13.63
C ASN A 58 2.93 0.15 -13.29
N SER A 59 3.07 -0.21 -12.01
CA SER A 59 3.68 -1.49 -11.62
C SER A 59 2.85 -2.68 -12.10
N LEU A 60 1.53 -2.63 -12.00
CA LEU A 60 0.66 -3.71 -12.49
C LEU A 60 0.73 -3.82 -14.02
N LYS A 61 0.82 -2.69 -14.72
CA LYS A 61 0.96 -2.62 -16.17
C LYS A 61 2.28 -3.19 -16.65
N ASP A 62 3.40 -2.79 -16.05
CA ASP A 62 4.75 -3.27 -16.40
C ASP A 62 4.89 -4.79 -16.21
N GLU A 63 4.19 -5.32 -15.21
CA GLU A 63 4.16 -6.76 -14.88
C GLU A 63 3.14 -7.54 -15.72
N ASN A 64 2.54 -6.90 -16.74
CA ASN A 64 1.55 -7.47 -17.66
C ASN A 64 0.34 -8.12 -16.95
N LEU A 65 -0.08 -7.57 -15.81
CA LEU A 65 -1.31 -8.02 -15.15
C LEU A 65 -2.53 -7.47 -15.90
N ASP A 66 -3.60 -8.25 -15.96
CA ASP A 66 -4.85 -7.81 -16.57
C ASP A 66 -5.49 -6.71 -15.70
N LEU A 67 -5.33 -5.46 -16.15
CA LEU A 67 -5.84 -4.29 -15.44
C LEU A 67 -7.36 -4.30 -15.30
N LYS A 68 -8.11 -5.05 -16.12
CA LYS A 68 -9.56 -5.21 -15.97
C LYS A 68 -9.93 -5.93 -14.68
N LYS A 69 -9.00 -6.73 -14.15
CA LYS A 69 -9.16 -7.48 -12.89
C LYS A 69 -8.65 -6.71 -11.67
N CYS A 70 -8.13 -5.49 -11.86
CA CYS A 70 -7.44 -4.74 -10.82
C CYS A 70 -8.15 -3.41 -10.54
N PHE A 71 -8.57 -3.21 -9.29
CA PHE A 71 -9.10 -1.94 -8.81
C PHE A 71 -8.09 -1.28 -7.88
N VAL A 72 -7.64 -0.06 -8.18
CA VAL A 72 -6.81 0.74 -7.26
C VAL A 72 -7.65 1.89 -6.73
N ILE A 73 -7.96 1.86 -5.44
CA ILE A 73 -8.93 2.79 -4.83
C ILE A 73 -8.31 3.42 -3.59
N SER A 74 -8.37 4.75 -3.47
CA SER A 74 -7.90 5.46 -2.29
C SER A 74 -8.96 5.58 -1.21
N LEU A 75 -8.55 5.39 0.04
CA LEU A 75 -9.40 5.52 1.22
C LEU A 75 -8.72 6.37 2.29
N GLU A 76 -9.46 7.33 2.83
CA GLU A 76 -9.07 8.03 4.06
C GLU A 76 -9.29 7.14 5.28
N ASN A 77 -8.55 7.42 6.36
CA ASN A 77 -8.78 6.74 7.64
C ASN A 77 -10.10 7.20 8.26
N GLN A 78 -10.81 6.29 8.90
CA GLN A 78 -12.01 6.62 9.67
C GLN A 78 -11.63 7.07 11.07
N PHE A 79 -12.30 8.13 11.56
CA PHE A 79 -12.18 8.57 12.95
C PHE A 79 -12.72 7.53 13.93
N ASN A 80 -13.87 6.92 13.60
CA ASN A 80 -14.46 5.84 14.38
C ASN A 80 -14.09 4.50 13.75
N VAL A 81 -13.16 3.78 14.39
CA VAL A 81 -12.71 2.48 13.88
C VAL A 81 -13.81 1.40 13.97
N ALA A 82 -14.79 1.55 14.87
CA ALA A 82 -15.91 0.62 14.97
C ALA A 82 -16.78 0.60 13.69
N THR A 83 -16.80 1.69 12.92
CA THR A 83 -17.53 1.76 11.64
C THR A 83 -16.68 1.39 10.44
N TRP A 84 -15.44 0.90 10.64
CA TRP A 84 -14.51 0.68 9.55
C TRP A 84 -14.99 -0.40 8.57
N ALA A 85 -15.56 -1.50 9.05
CA ALA A 85 -16.06 -2.58 8.18
C ALA A 85 -17.20 -2.11 7.27
N SER A 86 -18.16 -1.32 7.79
CA SER A 86 -19.25 -0.77 6.98
C SER A 86 -18.76 0.30 6.01
N TYR A 87 -17.78 1.11 6.42
CA TYR A 87 -17.12 2.06 5.52
C TYR A 87 -16.43 1.36 4.35
N LEU A 88 -15.67 0.28 4.60
CA LEU A 88 -15.05 -0.50 3.53
C LEU A 88 -16.08 -1.04 2.53
N LYS A 89 -17.21 -1.57 3.01
CA LYS A 89 -18.30 -2.07 2.15
C LYS A 89 -18.98 -0.96 1.33
N SER A 90 -19.01 0.27 1.84
CA SER A 90 -19.60 1.42 1.16
C SER A 90 -18.64 2.03 0.12
N ALA A 91 -17.35 2.12 0.46
CA ALA A 91 -16.37 2.84 -0.34
C ALA A 91 -15.67 1.97 -1.40
N LEU A 92 -15.78 0.65 -1.31
CA LEU A 92 -15.14 -0.29 -2.24
C LEU A 92 -16.17 -1.11 -3.02
N PRO A 93 -15.83 -1.58 -4.22
CA PRO A 93 -16.58 -2.65 -4.87
C PRO A 93 -16.71 -3.85 -3.94
N HIS A 94 -17.81 -4.60 -4.09
CA HIS A 94 -18.05 -5.82 -3.32
C HIS A 94 -16.81 -6.72 -3.27
N PHE A 95 -16.46 -7.22 -2.09
CA PHE A 95 -15.32 -8.12 -1.87
C PHE A 95 -15.70 -9.28 -0.97
N ASP A 96 -15.13 -10.44 -1.25
CA ASP A 96 -15.45 -11.70 -0.56
C ASP A 96 -14.42 -12.04 0.53
N LYS A 97 -13.18 -11.56 0.36
CA LYS A 97 -12.04 -11.99 1.15
C LYS A 97 -11.02 -10.88 1.33
N VAL A 98 -10.54 -10.70 2.55
CA VAL A 98 -9.50 -9.72 2.90
C VAL A 98 -8.18 -10.44 3.15
N TYR A 99 -7.10 -9.94 2.55
CA TYR A 99 -5.75 -10.44 2.74
C TYR A 99 -4.97 -9.49 3.66
N SER A 100 -4.68 -9.96 4.87
CA SER A 100 -3.95 -9.17 5.88
C SER A 100 -3.15 -10.09 6.81
N GLY A 101 -1.92 -9.67 7.13
CA GLY A 101 -1.14 -10.30 8.21
C GLY A 101 -1.15 -9.52 9.52
N ASN A 102 -2.01 -8.50 9.63
CA ASN A 102 -2.19 -7.73 10.85
C ASN A 102 -3.38 -8.29 11.64
N ASP A 103 -3.12 -8.88 12.80
CA ASP A 103 -4.15 -9.47 13.65
C ASP A 103 -5.20 -8.44 14.12
N TYR A 104 -4.85 -7.15 14.21
CA TYR A 104 -5.80 -6.07 14.48
C TYR A 104 -6.86 -5.94 13.38
N VAL A 105 -6.47 -6.07 12.10
CA VAL A 105 -7.41 -6.04 10.97
C VAL A 105 -8.32 -7.27 11.02
N SER A 106 -7.77 -8.43 11.36
CA SER A 106 -8.56 -9.66 11.52
C SER A 106 -9.61 -9.52 12.63
N MET A 107 -9.21 -8.95 13.77
CA MET A 107 -10.10 -8.66 14.89
C MET A 107 -11.20 -7.67 14.52
N LEU A 108 -10.87 -6.56 13.84
CA LEU A 108 -11.87 -5.56 13.45
C LEU A 108 -12.91 -6.08 12.46
N LEU A 109 -12.56 -7.10 11.69
CA LEU A 109 -13.45 -7.68 10.69
C LEU A 109 -14.16 -8.95 11.17
N SER A 110 -13.88 -9.47 12.37
CA SER A 110 -14.43 -10.74 12.86
C SER A 110 -15.95 -10.77 12.84
N ASP A 111 -16.58 -9.67 13.25
CA ASP A 111 -18.03 -9.60 13.45
C ASP A 111 -18.78 -9.23 12.16
N SER A 112 -18.05 -8.97 11.07
CA SER A 112 -18.59 -8.48 9.81
C SER A 112 -18.95 -9.59 8.80
N GLY A 113 -18.67 -10.85 9.16
CA GLY A 113 -18.80 -12.03 8.29
C GLY A 113 -17.77 -12.09 7.15
N ILE A 114 -16.81 -11.16 7.11
CA ILE A 114 -15.77 -11.08 6.07
C ILE A 114 -14.68 -12.12 6.37
N LYS A 115 -14.35 -12.94 5.37
CA LYS A 115 -13.25 -13.91 5.49
C LYS A 115 -11.90 -13.18 5.43
N VAL A 116 -11.07 -13.39 6.45
CA VAL A 116 -9.69 -12.85 6.48
C VAL A 116 -8.69 -13.98 6.28
N ALA A 117 -7.80 -13.83 5.31
CA ALA A 117 -6.70 -14.75 5.04
C ALA A 117 -5.35 -14.09 5.30
N LYS A 118 -4.44 -14.88 5.90
CA LYS A 118 -3.04 -14.48 6.04
C LYS A 118 -2.32 -14.71 4.71
N PRO A 119 -1.69 -13.67 4.13
CA PRO A 119 -0.93 -13.85 2.90
C PRO A 119 0.40 -14.55 3.17
N LYS A 120 0.99 -15.14 2.13
CA LYS A 120 2.38 -15.60 2.19
C LYS A 120 3.26 -14.38 2.00
N PHE A 121 4.10 -14.07 2.99
CA PHE A 121 4.92 -12.87 2.92
C PHE A 121 6.23 -13.17 2.20
N LEU A 122 6.48 -12.47 1.09
CA LEU A 122 7.81 -12.37 0.50
C LEU A 122 8.73 -11.58 1.44
N ASP A 123 9.92 -12.12 1.72
CA ASP A 123 10.95 -11.63 2.67
C ASP A 123 10.62 -10.28 3.34
N ARG A 124 10.00 -10.35 4.52
CA ARG A 124 9.55 -9.16 5.28
C ARG A 124 10.70 -8.24 5.71
N ASN A 125 11.93 -8.76 5.79
CA ASN A 125 13.10 -7.97 6.19
C ASN A 125 13.67 -7.20 5.00
N GLN A 126 13.55 -7.77 3.79
CA GLN A 126 13.92 -7.10 2.56
C GLN A 126 12.86 -6.09 2.11
N PHE A 127 11.59 -6.51 2.01
CA PHE A 127 10.50 -5.71 1.47
C PHE A 127 9.75 -4.97 2.57
N ASN A 128 10.38 -3.92 3.08
CA ASN A 128 9.83 -3.06 4.12
C ASN A 128 9.91 -1.59 3.71
N ALA A 129 8.75 -0.93 3.62
CA ALA A 129 8.67 0.47 3.23
C ALA A 129 9.57 1.41 4.06
N THR A 130 9.72 1.19 5.37
CA THR A 130 10.61 2.00 6.22
C THR A 130 12.07 1.81 5.84
N LYS A 131 12.49 0.57 5.58
CA LYS A 131 13.84 0.26 5.11
C LYS A 131 14.09 0.90 3.74
N ILE A 132 13.16 0.76 2.80
CA ILE A 132 13.24 1.34 1.46
C ILE A 132 13.38 2.87 1.54
N ARG A 133 12.56 3.56 2.36
CA ARG A 133 12.71 5.01 2.58
C ARG A 133 14.07 5.39 3.17
N SER A 134 14.63 4.56 4.05
CA SER A 134 15.98 4.77 4.58
C SER A 134 17.04 4.63 3.48
N MET A 135 16.96 3.57 2.67
CA MET A 135 17.90 3.30 1.58
C MET A 135 17.88 4.41 0.52
N ILE A 136 16.71 4.96 0.19
CA ILE A 136 16.59 6.13 -0.71
C ILE A 136 17.36 7.34 -0.17
N LYS A 137 17.28 7.60 1.14
CA LYS A 137 18.00 8.74 1.77
C LYS A 137 19.52 8.52 1.77
N SER A 138 19.96 7.28 2.01
CA SER A 138 21.37 6.90 2.13
C SER A 138 22.06 6.55 0.80
N ASP A 139 21.38 6.71 -0.34
CA ASP A 139 21.87 6.25 -1.67
C ASP A 139 22.23 4.74 -1.72
N GLU A 140 21.64 3.93 -0.86
CA GLU A 140 21.79 2.47 -0.93
C GLU A 140 20.97 1.90 -2.10
N ASN A 141 21.27 0.67 -2.54
CA ASN A 141 20.55 0.06 -3.66
C ASN A 141 19.13 -0.39 -3.27
N TRP A 142 18.14 0.48 -3.45
CA TRP A 142 16.71 0.18 -3.22
C TRP A 142 15.94 -0.25 -4.46
N LYS A 143 16.56 -0.19 -5.66
CA LYS A 143 15.91 -0.54 -6.93
C LYS A 143 15.40 -1.97 -6.90
N ASP A 144 16.17 -2.89 -6.32
CA ASP A 144 15.81 -4.31 -6.24
C ASP A 144 14.73 -4.61 -5.18
N SER A 145 14.25 -3.59 -4.47
CA SER A 145 13.18 -3.74 -3.48
C SER A 145 11.81 -3.32 -4.01
N VAL A 146 11.74 -2.71 -5.20
CA VAL A 146 10.51 -2.14 -5.76
C VAL A 146 10.34 -2.52 -7.24
N PRO A 147 9.10 -2.49 -7.78
CA PRO A 147 8.89 -2.59 -9.23
C PRO A 147 9.60 -1.46 -9.99
N ASN A 148 9.97 -1.70 -11.24
CA ASN A 148 10.68 -0.70 -12.05
C ASN A 148 9.88 0.62 -12.20
N ALA A 149 8.56 0.55 -12.44
CA ALA A 149 7.68 1.72 -12.44
C ALA A 149 7.80 2.58 -11.17
N VAL A 150 7.92 1.96 -9.99
CA VAL A 150 8.09 2.70 -8.73
C VAL A 150 9.46 3.37 -8.69
N TYR A 151 10.51 2.66 -9.11
CA TYR A 151 11.87 3.21 -9.18
C TYR A 151 11.94 4.44 -10.08
N GLU A 152 11.37 4.33 -11.29
CA GLU A 152 11.31 5.43 -12.25
C GLU A 152 10.51 6.61 -11.71
N PHE A 153 9.34 6.33 -11.11
CA PHE A 153 8.48 7.37 -10.53
C PHE A 153 9.19 8.13 -9.42
N LEU A 154 9.77 7.42 -8.44
CA LEU A 154 10.45 8.03 -7.30
C LEU A 154 11.71 8.81 -7.72
N THR A 155 12.40 8.35 -8.77
CA THR A 155 13.54 9.08 -9.36
C THR A 155 13.05 10.36 -10.04
N LYS A 156 11.97 10.29 -10.83
CA LYS A 156 11.36 11.43 -11.54
C LYS A 156 10.94 12.55 -10.58
N ILE A 157 10.40 12.22 -9.42
CA ILE A 157 9.95 13.23 -8.42
C ILE A 157 11.06 13.68 -7.46
N ASN A 158 12.30 13.23 -7.65
CA ASN A 158 13.42 13.46 -6.72
C ASN A 158 13.05 13.10 -5.27
N ALA A 159 12.58 11.86 -5.07
CA ALA A 159 12.10 11.38 -3.77
C ALA A 159 13.17 11.48 -2.67
N LYS A 160 14.45 11.32 -3.02
CA LYS A 160 15.57 11.50 -2.08
C LYS A 160 15.57 12.90 -1.47
N ASN A 161 15.48 13.95 -2.30
CA ASN A 161 15.42 15.31 -1.80
C ASN A 161 14.20 15.52 -0.89
N ARG A 162 13.02 15.06 -1.33
CA ARG A 162 11.79 15.15 -0.53
C ARG A 162 11.94 14.48 0.84
N LEU A 163 12.40 13.24 0.88
CA LEU A 163 12.60 12.48 2.12
C LEU A 163 13.64 13.15 3.03
N SER A 164 14.69 13.72 2.45
CA SER A 164 15.74 14.44 3.18
C SER A 164 15.21 15.71 3.82
N VAL A 165 14.40 16.48 3.10
CA VAL A 165 13.75 17.70 3.63
C VAL A 165 12.75 17.34 4.73
N ILE A 166 11.85 16.39 4.49
CA ILE A 166 10.87 15.92 5.48
C ILE A 166 11.56 15.50 6.79
N SER A 167 12.66 14.75 6.70
CA SER A 167 13.40 14.26 7.89
C SER A 167 14.08 15.33 8.74
N LYS A 168 14.32 16.53 8.17
CA LYS A 168 14.94 17.67 8.87
C LYS A 168 13.92 18.67 9.39
N SER A 169 12.67 18.54 8.97
CA SER A 169 11.56 19.42 9.35
C SER A 169 10.72 18.84 10.49
N ASP A 170 9.98 19.71 11.17
CA ASP A 170 8.99 19.43 12.22
C ASP A 170 7.72 18.71 11.70
N THR A 171 7.87 17.80 10.74
CA THR A 171 6.78 17.04 10.11
C THR A 171 6.36 15.82 10.94
N ASN A 172 6.68 15.81 12.24
CA ASN A 172 6.26 14.76 13.15
C ASN A 172 5.10 15.30 14.00
N PRO A 173 3.83 15.04 13.63
CA PRO A 173 2.67 15.67 14.27
C PRO A 173 2.54 15.30 15.76
N THR A 174 3.25 14.27 16.21
CA THR A 174 3.23 13.77 17.60
C THR A 174 4.36 14.31 18.47
N LYS A 175 5.16 15.28 18.00
CA LYS A 175 6.25 15.90 18.78
C LYS A 175 6.01 17.38 19.17
N HIS A 176 4.82 17.92 18.89
CA HIS A 176 4.41 19.25 19.33
C HIS A 176 3.13 19.19 20.16
#